data_AF-A0A8T4ZUL2-F1
#
_entry.id   AF-A0A8T4ZUL2-F1
#
_cell.length_a   1.000
_cell.length_b   1.000
_cell.length_c   1.000
_cell.angle_alpha   90.00
_cell.angle_beta   90.00
_cell.angle_gamma   90.00
#
_symmetry.space_group_name_H-M   'P 1'
#
loop_
_entity.id
_entity.type
_entity.pdbx_description
1 polymer ?
#
loop_
_entity_poly.entity_id
_entity_poly.type
_entity_poly.pdbx_seq_one_letter_code
_entity_poly.pdbx_strand_id
1 'polypeptide(L)'
;MEPSLKGAARQYWLQGLNVILLKEKKPLHGWSQWQTERQSEGDFEALPWSEADGFALICGSRLNNGLYFAAIDFDVKNVSEEAREKGRQALKHFLITQIEETPSGGQHWIYYSQTRPKTVSAYHNVAALELIGDGKLCIMAPSAGYKRLNDNQPTTV
;
A
#
# COMPACT_ATOMS: atom_id res chain seq x y z
N MET A 1 11.64 8.26 17.57
CA MET A 1 11.03 6.95 17.86
C MET A 1 10.24 6.57 16.63
N GLU A 2 10.51 5.40 16.04
CA GLU A 2 9.66 4.86 14.98
C GLU A 2 8.22 4.71 15.50
N PRO A 3 7.20 5.11 14.72
CA PRO A 3 5.82 4.98 15.15
C PRO A 3 5.47 3.49 15.36
N SER A 4 4.66 3.20 16.38
CA SER A 4 4.09 1.86 16.54
C SER A 4 3.21 1.50 15.34
N LEU A 5 2.95 0.21 15.13
CA LEU A 5 2.07 -0.27 14.04
C LEU A 5 0.71 0.46 14.05
N LYS A 6 0.09 0.55 15.22
CA LYS A 6 -1.17 1.28 15.44
C LYS A 6 -1.03 2.77 15.18
N GLY A 7 0.07 3.38 15.63
CA GLY A 7 0.36 4.80 15.41
C GLY A 7 0.47 5.15 13.92
N ALA A 8 1.22 4.35 13.17
CA ALA A 8 1.38 4.52 11.73
C ALA A 8 0.06 4.32 10.98
N ALA A 9 -0.66 3.23 11.28
CA ALA A 9 -1.96 2.96 10.69
C ALA A 9 -2.99 4.05 11.00
N ARG A 10 -2.97 4.62 12.22
CA ARG A 10 -3.84 5.73 12.61
C ARG A 10 -3.62 6.97 11.73
N GLN A 11 -2.41 7.24 11.25
CA GLN A 11 -2.16 8.36 10.32
C GLN A 11 -2.90 8.20 8.99
N TYR A 12 -2.98 6.98 8.45
CA TYR A 12 -3.76 6.72 7.23
C TYR A 12 -5.26 6.74 7.51
N TRP A 13 -5.67 6.21 8.67
CA TRP A 13 -7.06 6.29 9.10
C TRP A 13 -7.51 7.76 9.25
N LEU A 14 -6.71 8.65 9.84
CA LEU A 14 -7.04 10.08 9.92
C LEU A 14 -7.21 10.75 8.55
N GLN A 15 -6.61 10.18 7.49
CA GLN A 15 -6.76 10.66 6.11
C GLN A 15 -8.01 10.11 5.41
N GLY A 16 -8.80 9.24 6.06
CA GLY A 16 -10.04 8.66 5.54
C GLY A 16 -9.89 7.22 5.05
N LEU A 17 -8.70 6.62 5.14
CA LEU A 17 -8.47 5.25 4.66
C LEU A 17 -8.84 4.21 5.70
N ASN A 18 -9.44 3.11 5.26
CA ASN A 18 -9.65 1.95 6.12
C ASN A 18 -8.36 1.15 6.27
N VAL A 19 -8.20 0.57 7.46
CA VAL A 19 -7.03 -0.21 7.87
C VAL A 19 -7.44 -1.66 8.08
N ILE A 20 -6.72 -2.56 7.42
CA ILE A 20 -6.92 -4.00 7.54
C ILE A 20 -5.73 -4.59 8.27
N LEU A 21 -5.93 -5.20 9.43
CA LEU A 21 -4.83 -5.82 10.18
C LEU A 21 -4.44 -7.15 9.57
N LEU A 22 -3.14 -7.40 9.61
CA LEU A 22 -2.52 -8.59 9.04
C LEU A 22 -1.73 -9.35 10.09
N LYS A 23 -1.70 -10.68 9.90
CA LYS A 23 -0.74 -11.59 10.51
C LYS A 23 -0.12 -12.44 9.41
N GLU A 24 1.20 -12.45 9.29
CA GLU A 24 1.91 -13.21 8.26
C GLU A 24 1.37 -12.93 6.84
N LYS A 25 1.10 -11.65 6.54
CA LYS A 25 0.52 -11.14 5.28
C LYS A 25 -0.93 -11.56 4.99
N LYS A 26 -1.66 -12.15 5.95
CA LYS A 26 -3.07 -12.52 5.80
C LYS A 26 -3.97 -11.63 6.65
N PRO A 27 -5.14 -11.19 6.16
CA PRO A 27 -6.11 -10.44 6.97
C PRO A 27 -6.53 -11.21 8.23
N LEU A 28 -6.53 -10.52 9.37
CA LEU A 28 -7.00 -11.07 10.66
C LEU A 28 -8.52 -11.07 10.81
N HIS A 29 -9.22 -10.33 9.97
CA HIS A 29 -10.66 -10.15 10.03
C HIS A 29 -11.24 -10.01 8.62
N GLY A 30 -12.56 -10.23 8.50
CA GLY A 30 -13.30 -9.87 7.29
C GLY A 30 -13.14 -8.37 6.99
N TRP A 31 -13.01 -8.02 5.71
CA TRP A 31 -12.76 -6.64 5.30
C TRP A 31 -13.56 -6.18 4.08
N SER A 32 -14.38 -7.05 3.50
CA SER A 32 -15.18 -6.73 2.30
C SER A 32 -16.06 -5.50 2.48
N GLN A 33 -16.71 -5.36 3.64
CA GLN A 33 -17.54 -4.18 3.97
C GLN A 33 -16.75 -2.86 3.93
N TRP A 34 -15.46 -2.89 4.27
CA TRP A 34 -14.59 -1.72 4.27
C TRP A 34 -14.18 -1.26 2.87
N GLN A 35 -14.60 -1.96 1.80
CA GLN A 35 -14.46 -1.45 0.44
C GLN A 35 -15.51 -0.38 0.10
N THR A 36 -16.64 -0.37 0.82
CA THR A 36 -17.77 0.55 0.58
C THR A 36 -18.10 1.41 1.79
N GLU A 37 -17.71 0.98 3.00
CA GLU A 37 -18.02 1.64 4.26
C GLU A 37 -16.75 2.18 4.93
N ARG A 38 -16.88 3.28 5.68
CA ARG A 38 -15.79 3.88 6.43
C ARG A 38 -15.76 3.33 7.85
N GLN A 39 -14.59 2.82 8.29
CA GLN A 39 -14.35 2.48 9.69
C GLN A 39 -14.51 3.72 10.58
N SER A 40 -15.38 3.62 11.58
CA SER A 40 -15.46 4.59 12.67
C SER A 40 -14.23 4.50 13.57
N GLU A 41 -14.09 5.44 14.51
CA GLU A 41 -13.02 5.36 15.52
C GLU A 41 -13.20 4.13 16.41
N GLY A 42 -14.45 3.79 16.75
CA GLY A 42 -14.77 2.57 17.50
C GLY A 42 -14.33 1.31 16.77
N ASP A 43 -14.59 1.22 15.45
CA ASP A 43 -14.14 0.10 14.63
C ASP A 43 -12.62 -0.02 14.63
N PHE A 44 -11.91 1.09 14.43
CA PHE A 44 -10.44 1.12 14.39
C PHE A 44 -9.83 0.72 15.74
N GLU A 45 -10.37 1.22 16.85
CA GLU A 45 -9.89 0.93 18.18
C GLU A 45 -10.16 -0.52 18.60
N ALA A 46 -11.26 -1.11 18.12
CA ALA A 46 -11.65 -2.49 18.38
C ALA A 46 -10.91 -3.55 17.55
N LEU A 47 -10.09 -3.16 16.56
CA LEU A 47 -9.29 -4.10 15.78
C LEU A 47 -8.32 -4.90 16.70
N PRO A 48 -8.00 -6.17 16.37
CA PRO A 48 -7.14 -7.04 17.19
C PRO A 48 -5.65 -6.68 17.09
N TRP A 49 -5.28 -5.47 17.54
CA TRP A 49 -3.93 -4.90 17.40
C TRP A 49 -2.82 -5.75 18.04
N SER A 50 -3.12 -6.46 19.12
CA SER A 50 -2.15 -7.32 19.82
C SER A 50 -1.75 -8.57 19.03
N GLU A 51 -2.58 -8.97 18.06
CA GLU A 51 -2.34 -10.17 17.24
C GLU A 51 -1.62 -9.83 15.93
N ALA A 52 -1.72 -8.56 15.50
CA ALA A 52 -1.22 -8.10 14.21
C ALA A 52 0.30 -7.92 14.18
N ASP A 53 0.90 -8.35 13.07
CA ASP A 53 2.29 -8.03 12.72
C ASP A 53 2.36 -7.06 11.53
N GLY A 54 1.21 -6.67 10.97
CA GLY A 54 1.14 -5.75 9.85
C GLY A 54 -0.23 -5.11 9.68
N PHE A 55 -0.32 -4.19 8.73
CA PHE A 55 -1.56 -3.64 8.23
C PHE A 55 -1.48 -3.38 6.72
N ALA A 56 -2.64 -3.36 6.09
CA ALA A 56 -2.80 -2.92 4.71
C ALA A 56 -3.85 -1.82 4.59
N LEU A 57 -3.74 -1.08 3.49
CA LEU A 57 -4.71 -0.12 3.02
C LEU A 57 -5.40 -0.65 1.78
N ILE A 58 -6.66 -0.29 1.58
CA ILE A 58 -7.44 -0.70 0.41
C ILE A 58 -7.19 0.31 -0.72
N CYS A 59 -6.51 -0.13 -1.78
CA CYS A 59 -6.30 0.63 -3.00
C CYS A 59 -7.63 0.96 -3.68
N GLY A 60 -7.69 2.15 -4.29
CA GLY A 60 -8.92 2.74 -4.82
C GLY A 60 -9.84 3.35 -3.76
N SER A 61 -9.49 3.30 -2.47
CA SER A 61 -10.24 4.02 -1.43
C SER A 61 -10.04 5.52 -1.55
N ARG A 62 -11.12 6.27 -1.32
CA ARG A 62 -11.10 7.74 -1.35
C ARG A 62 -10.66 8.30 0.00
N LEU A 63 -9.70 9.21 -0.03
CA LEU A 63 -9.26 10.01 1.11
C LEU A 63 -10.28 11.13 1.41
N ASN A 64 -10.18 11.73 2.60
CA ASN A 64 -11.01 12.86 3.03
C ASN A 64 -10.90 14.09 2.10
N ASN A 65 -9.74 14.26 1.45
CA ASN A 65 -9.50 15.34 0.48
C ASN A 65 -10.02 15.02 -0.93
N GLY A 66 -10.64 13.86 -1.12
CA GLY A 66 -11.26 13.45 -2.37
C GLY A 66 -10.36 12.71 -3.36
N LEU A 67 -9.06 12.59 -3.08
CA LEU A 67 -8.10 11.79 -3.86
C LEU A 67 -8.26 10.29 -3.56
N TYR A 68 -7.59 9.44 -4.34
CA TYR A 68 -7.65 7.99 -4.24
C TYR A 68 -6.28 7.38 -3.93
N PHE A 69 -6.23 6.45 -2.99
CA PHE A 69 -4.99 5.73 -2.65
C PHE A 69 -4.64 4.70 -3.73
N ALA A 70 -3.41 4.71 -4.22
CA ALA A 70 -2.88 3.75 -5.19
C ALA A 70 -1.42 3.43 -4.89
N ALA A 71 -0.91 2.33 -5.43
CA ALA A 71 0.52 2.10 -5.48
C ALA A 71 0.96 1.46 -6.79
N ILE A 72 2.19 1.74 -7.20
CA ILE A 72 2.91 0.91 -8.15
C ILE A 72 3.70 -0.12 -7.33
N ASP A 73 3.46 -1.40 -7.60
CA ASP A 73 4.20 -2.51 -7.02
C ASP A 73 5.31 -2.95 -7.99
N PHE A 74 6.55 -2.92 -7.52
CA PHE A 74 7.72 -3.42 -8.23
C PHE A 74 8.19 -4.72 -7.57
N ASP A 75 7.98 -5.84 -8.26
CA ASP A 75 8.39 -7.16 -7.76
C ASP A 75 9.82 -7.50 -8.20
N VAL A 76 10.51 -8.28 -7.37
CA VAL A 76 11.85 -8.79 -7.64
C VAL A 76 11.92 -10.32 -7.59
N LYS A 77 10.84 -10.97 -7.15
CA LYS A 77 10.70 -12.44 -7.14
C LYS A 77 9.84 -12.90 -8.31
N ASN A 78 10.10 -14.12 -8.78
CA ASN A 78 9.32 -14.78 -9.84
C ASN A 78 9.19 -14.00 -11.17
N VAL A 79 10.09 -13.04 -11.41
CA VAL A 79 10.20 -12.25 -12.65
C VAL A 79 11.58 -12.42 -13.27
N SER A 80 11.70 -12.23 -14.58
CA SER A 80 12.99 -12.35 -15.29
C SER A 80 13.93 -11.19 -14.94
N GLU A 81 15.25 -11.38 -15.10
CA GLU A 81 16.23 -10.29 -14.95
C GLU A 81 15.93 -9.13 -15.90
N GLU A 82 15.58 -9.43 -17.15
CA GLU A 82 15.21 -8.44 -18.15
C GLU A 82 14.02 -7.58 -17.71
N ALA A 83 12.97 -8.22 -17.17
CA ALA A 83 11.80 -7.50 -16.67
C ALA A 83 12.18 -6.61 -15.46
N ARG A 84 13.01 -7.12 -14.54
CA ARG A 84 13.50 -6.33 -13.39
C ARG A 84 14.29 -5.12 -13.83
N GLU A 85 15.22 -5.27 -14.76
CA GLU A 85 16.03 -4.15 -15.25
C GLU A 85 15.16 -3.11 -15.97
N LYS A 86 14.24 -3.56 -16.82
CA LYS A 86 13.28 -2.66 -17.47
C LYS A 86 12.41 -1.90 -16.46
N GLY A 87 11.97 -2.56 -15.40
CA GLY A 87 11.25 -1.93 -14.28
C GLY A 87 12.07 -0.87 -13.59
N ARG A 88 13.33 -1.17 -13.22
CA ARG A 88 14.25 -0.19 -12.61
C ARG A 88 14.46 1.03 -13.50
N GLN A 89 14.60 0.84 -14.81
CA GLN A 89 14.74 1.96 -15.75
C GLN A 89 13.46 2.80 -15.82
N ALA A 90 12.29 2.16 -15.86
CA ALA A 90 11.01 2.86 -15.85
C ALA A 90 10.81 3.69 -14.57
N LEU A 91 11.13 3.14 -13.40
CA LEU A 91 11.00 3.81 -12.10
C LEU A 91 11.82 5.11 -12.00
N LYS A 92 12.95 5.23 -12.73
CA LYS A 92 13.75 6.48 -12.76
C LYS A 92 13.01 7.66 -13.38
N HIS A 93 11.97 7.40 -14.17
CA HIS A 93 11.16 8.42 -14.82
C HIS A 93 9.87 8.74 -14.05
N PHE A 94 9.59 8.03 -12.97
CA PHE A 94 8.41 8.29 -12.15
C PHE A 94 8.65 9.46 -11.21
N LEU A 95 7.56 10.11 -10.82
CA LEU A 95 7.63 11.17 -9.83
C LEU A 95 8.11 10.58 -8.50
N ILE A 96 9.02 11.30 -7.83
CA ILE A 96 9.45 10.94 -6.48
C ILE A 96 8.21 10.94 -5.58
N THR A 97 8.08 9.91 -4.76
CA THR A 97 6.94 9.72 -3.87
C THR A 97 7.36 8.98 -2.60
N GLN A 98 6.42 8.66 -1.71
CA GLN A 98 6.64 7.72 -0.61
C GLN A 98 6.96 6.32 -1.18
N ILE A 99 8.11 5.78 -0.79
CA ILE A 99 8.56 4.45 -1.25
C ILE A 99 8.72 3.54 -0.04
N GLU A 100 8.24 2.31 -0.16
CA GLU A 100 8.38 1.27 0.84
C GLU A 100 9.02 0.03 0.24
N GLU A 101 10.01 -0.54 0.93
CA GLU A 101 10.61 -1.83 0.60
C GLU A 101 9.71 -2.96 1.11
N THR A 102 9.48 -3.96 0.26
CA THR A 102 8.75 -5.17 0.62
C THR A 102 9.71 -6.23 1.19
N PRO A 103 9.22 -7.25 1.92
CA PRO A 103 10.08 -8.30 2.49
C PRO A 103 10.89 -9.11 1.47
N SER A 104 10.54 -9.04 0.17
CA SER A 104 11.29 -9.67 -0.91
C SER A 104 12.41 -8.79 -1.47
N GLY A 105 12.53 -7.53 -1.06
CA GLY A 105 13.41 -6.53 -1.66
C GLY A 105 12.77 -5.82 -2.88
N GLY A 106 11.46 -6.01 -3.09
CA GLY A 106 10.66 -5.23 -4.04
C GLY A 106 10.26 -3.87 -3.44
N GLN A 107 9.41 -3.12 -4.14
CA GLN A 107 9.02 -1.78 -3.71
C GLN A 107 7.54 -1.48 -3.95
N HIS A 108 6.89 -0.82 -2.99
CA HIS A 108 5.63 -0.10 -3.20
C HIS A 108 5.93 1.40 -3.36
N TRP A 109 5.48 1.99 -4.46
CA TRP A 109 5.54 3.43 -4.72
C TRP A 109 4.13 4.01 -4.60
N ILE A 110 3.88 4.78 -3.55
CA ILE A 110 2.54 5.17 -3.14
C ILE A 110 2.13 6.47 -3.83
N TYR A 111 0.90 6.58 -4.31
CA TYR A 111 0.40 7.80 -4.94
C TYR A 111 -1.03 8.12 -4.49
N TYR A 112 -1.38 9.41 -4.56
CA TYR A 112 -2.76 9.88 -4.42
C TYR A 112 -3.29 10.33 -5.77
N SER A 113 -4.20 9.56 -6.36
CA SER A 113 -4.73 9.88 -7.68
C SER A 113 -5.98 10.76 -7.64
N GLN A 114 -6.13 11.65 -8.61
CA GLN A 114 -7.36 12.42 -8.84
C GLN A 114 -8.51 11.55 -9.35
N THR A 115 -8.20 10.40 -9.96
CA THR A 115 -9.17 9.46 -10.50
C THR A 115 -9.06 8.11 -9.79
N ARG A 116 -10.17 7.37 -9.68
CA ARG A 116 -10.14 6.05 -9.03
C ARG A 116 -9.28 5.08 -9.87
N PRO A 117 -8.12 4.63 -9.37
CA PRO A 117 -7.20 3.80 -10.14
C PRO A 117 -7.76 2.40 -10.33
N LYS A 118 -7.64 1.85 -11.55
CA LYS A 118 -7.88 0.41 -11.79
C LYS A 118 -6.57 -0.36 -11.66
N THR A 119 -6.67 -1.63 -11.27
CA THR A 119 -5.50 -2.51 -11.27
C THR A 119 -5.03 -2.76 -12.70
N VAL A 120 -3.72 -2.66 -12.94
CA VAL A 120 -3.10 -2.96 -14.24
C VAL A 120 -1.88 -3.87 -14.03
N SER A 121 -2.08 -5.17 -14.25
CA SER A 121 -1.05 -6.21 -14.08
C SER A 121 -0.31 -6.57 -15.38
N ALA A 122 -0.68 -5.94 -16.51
CA ALA A 122 -0.14 -6.26 -17.84
C ALA A 122 1.40 -6.06 -17.94
N TYR A 123 2.00 -5.29 -17.03
CA TYR A 123 3.42 -4.99 -17.02
C TYR A 123 4.24 -5.92 -16.10
N HIS A 124 3.62 -6.86 -15.38
CA HIS A 124 4.33 -7.70 -14.41
C HIS A 124 5.43 -8.55 -15.07
N ASN A 125 5.10 -9.30 -16.11
CA ASN A 125 6.10 -10.14 -16.80
C ASN A 125 7.03 -9.35 -17.75
N VAL A 126 6.70 -8.08 -18.04
CA VAL A 126 7.43 -7.26 -19.01
C VAL A 126 8.41 -6.32 -18.33
N ALA A 127 8.02 -5.75 -17.19
CA ALA A 127 8.77 -4.73 -16.48
C ALA A 127 8.74 -4.94 -14.95
N ALA A 128 8.25 -6.09 -14.47
CA ALA A 128 8.11 -6.37 -13.03
C ALA A 128 7.28 -5.32 -12.27
N LEU A 129 6.39 -4.62 -12.97
CA LEU A 129 5.56 -3.55 -12.43
C LEU A 129 4.08 -3.91 -12.51
N GLU A 130 3.33 -3.55 -11.48
CA GLU A 130 1.88 -3.57 -11.45
C GLU A 130 1.35 -2.26 -10.88
N LEU A 131 0.29 -1.70 -11.45
CA LEU A 131 -0.52 -0.71 -10.75
C LEU A 131 -1.52 -1.46 -9.89
N ILE A 132 -1.36 -1.41 -8.56
CA ILE A 132 -2.36 -1.94 -7.63
C ILE A 132 -3.38 -0.85 -7.30
N GLY A 133 -4.57 -1.02 -7.89
CA GLY A 133 -5.68 -0.08 -7.80
C GLY A 133 -6.88 -0.69 -7.09
N ASP A 134 -8.08 -0.31 -7.51
CA ASP A 134 -9.34 -0.63 -6.83
C ASP A 134 -9.47 -2.08 -6.34
N GLY A 135 -9.83 -2.24 -5.07
CA GLY A 135 -10.12 -3.52 -4.43
C GLY A 135 -8.89 -4.34 -4.02
N LYS A 136 -7.66 -3.84 -4.24
CA LYS A 136 -6.42 -4.51 -3.81
C LYS A 136 -5.96 -4.01 -2.44
N LEU A 137 -5.30 -4.88 -1.67
CA LEU A 137 -4.64 -4.50 -0.43
C LEU A 137 -3.18 -4.14 -0.71
N CYS A 138 -2.74 -2.97 -0.25
CA CYS A 138 -1.34 -2.58 -0.23
C CYS A 138 -0.85 -2.65 1.21
N ILE A 139 0.11 -3.55 1.48
CA ILE A 139 0.74 -3.69 2.80
C ILE A 139 1.72 -2.54 3.00
N MET A 140 1.67 -1.92 4.18
CA MET A 140 2.41 -0.68 4.47
C MET A 140 3.41 -0.86 5.61
N ALA A 141 4.50 -0.09 5.63
CA ALA A 141 5.38 0.02 6.79
C ALA A 141 4.63 0.65 7.99
N PRO A 142 4.91 0.22 9.24
CA PRO A 142 5.97 -0.69 9.66
C PRO A 142 5.49 -2.16 9.82
N SER A 143 4.69 -2.70 8.87
CA SER A 143 4.37 -4.13 8.87
C SER A 143 5.60 -5.02 8.83
N ALA A 144 5.48 -6.26 9.31
CA ALA A 144 6.58 -7.21 9.41
C ALA A 144 7.34 -7.37 8.08
N GLY A 145 8.62 -6.97 8.11
CA GLY A 145 9.54 -7.01 6.96
C GLY A 145 9.37 -5.89 5.94
N TYR A 146 8.39 -5.00 6.10
CA TYR A 146 8.23 -3.80 5.27
C TYR A 146 8.97 -2.62 5.91
N LYS A 147 9.61 -1.80 5.09
CA LYS A 147 10.39 -0.65 5.56
C LYS A 147 10.10 0.58 4.71
N ARG A 148 9.95 1.73 5.35
CA ARG A 148 9.89 2.99 4.63
C ARG A 148 11.30 3.36 4.14
N LEU A 149 11.45 3.71 2.86
CA LEU A 149 12.75 4.02 2.25
C LEU A 149 13.05 5.53 2.19
N ASN A 150 12.05 6.38 2.41
CA ASN A 150 12.21 7.84 2.41
C ASN A 150 11.13 8.55 3.24
N ASP A 151 11.34 9.82 3.56
CA ASP A 151 10.39 10.64 4.34
C ASP A 151 9.38 11.39 3.46
N ASN A 152 9.36 11.12 2.15
CA ASN A 152 8.43 11.77 1.24
C ASN A 152 7.00 11.33 1.55
N GLN A 153 6.05 12.25 1.35
CA GLN A 153 4.63 11.93 1.35
C GLN A 153 4.22 11.37 -0.03
N PRO A 154 3.06 10.69 -0.13
CA PRO A 154 2.53 10.27 -1.41
C PRO A 154 2.30 11.46 -2.35
N THR A 155 2.84 11.37 -3.56
CA THR A 155 2.70 12.37 -4.61
C THR A 155 1.33 12.29 -5.25
N THR A 156 0.75 13.44 -5.57
CA THR A 156 -0.56 13.54 -6.24
C THR A 156 -0.40 13.40 -7.76
N VAL A 157 -1.25 12.59 -8.39
CA VAL A 157 -1.24 12.28 -9.85
C VAL A 157 -2.62 12.32 -10.49
#